data_AF-A0A2N8TB92-F1
#
_entry.id   AF-A0A2N8TB92-F1
#
_cell.length_a   1.000
_cell.length_b   1.000
_cell.length_c   1.000
_cell.angle_alpha   90.00
_cell.angle_beta   90.00
_cell.angle_gamma   90.00
#
_symmetry.space_group_name_H-M   'P 1'
#
loop_
_entity.id
_entity.type
_entity.pdbx_description
1 polymer ?
#
loop_
_entity_poly.entity_id
_entity_poly.type
_entity_poly.pdbx_seq_one_letter_code
_entity_poly.pdbx_strand_id
1 'polypeptide(L)'
;AGVDPSMLRPADPLDVVLRILNNVRAWAAARPERSDVALWAVELSLLLPSHPARLRYERAQLLVQRGEFLGGASELEAYAEVVEAVDDAAAERVRGEAFAARAMLN
;
A
#
# COMPACT_ATOMS: atom_id res chain seq x y z
N ALA A 1 -31.12 -20.95 11.10
CA ALA A 1 -29.67 -21.19 11.01
C ALA A 1 -29.02 -20.64 12.27
N GLY A 2 -28.15 -21.40 12.93
CA GLY A 2 -27.45 -20.96 14.15
C GLY A 2 -26.17 -20.20 13.80
N VAL A 3 -25.73 -19.33 14.70
CA VAL A 3 -24.44 -18.62 14.59
C VAL A 3 -23.30 -19.62 14.78
N ASP A 4 -22.28 -19.55 13.93
CA ASP A 4 -21.08 -20.37 14.05
C ASP A 4 -20.31 -19.98 15.33
N PRO A 5 -20.00 -20.91 16.25
CA PRO A 5 -19.27 -20.62 17.48
C PRO A 5 -17.92 -19.92 17.29
N SER A 6 -17.28 -20.07 16.12
CA SER A 6 -16.06 -19.31 15.77
C SER A 6 -16.30 -17.81 15.71
N MET A 7 -17.53 -17.36 15.42
CA MET A 7 -17.91 -15.94 15.40
C MET A 7 -17.96 -15.32 16.80
N LEU A 8 -17.88 -16.13 17.87
CA LEU A 8 -17.86 -15.68 19.25
C LEU A 8 -16.45 -15.58 19.83
N ARG A 9 -15.42 -15.95 19.07
CA ARG A 9 -14.02 -15.80 19.49
C ARG A 9 -13.54 -14.38 19.20
N PRO A 10 -12.68 -13.80 20.07
CA PRO A 10 -11.99 -12.57 19.74
C PRO A 10 -11.20 -12.73 18.44
N ALA A 11 -11.15 -11.66 17.64
CA ALA A 11 -10.29 -11.62 16.46
C ALA A 11 -8.81 -11.69 16.87
N ASP A 12 -7.96 -12.19 15.96
CA ASP A 12 -6.52 -12.18 16.17
C ASP A 12 -6.02 -10.74 16.37
N PRO A 13 -5.14 -10.46 17.35
CA PRO A 13 -4.67 -9.11 17.61
C PRO A 13 -4.06 -8.43 16.38
N LEU A 14 -3.32 -9.15 15.53
CA LEU A 14 -2.71 -8.57 14.33
C LEU A 14 -3.76 -8.24 13.26
N ASP A 15 -4.81 -9.06 13.16
CA ASP A 15 -5.96 -8.75 12.29
C ASP A 15 -6.70 -7.49 12.77
N VAL A 16 -6.83 -7.32 14.10
CA VAL A 16 -7.40 -6.09 14.67
C VAL A 16 -6.54 -4.87 14.34
N VAL A 17 -5.21 -4.98 14.49
CA VAL A 17 -4.28 -3.89 14.13
C VAL A 17 -4.37 -3.56 12.65
N LEU A 18 -4.32 -4.55 11.76
CA LEU A 18 -4.45 -4.34 10.32
C LEU A 18 -5.79 -3.69 9.97
N ARG A 19 -6.89 -4.10 10.62
CA ARG A 19 -8.21 -3.47 10.44
C ARG A 19 -8.21 -2.00 10.86
N ILE A 20 -7.59 -1.66 11.99
CA ILE A 20 -7.47 -0.28 12.45
C ILE A 20 -6.67 0.55 11.45
N LEU A 21 -5.52 0.05 10.99
CA LEU A 21 -4.68 0.73 10.00
C LEU A 21 -5.40 0.90 8.66
N ASN A 22 -6.17 -0.09 8.22
CA ASN A 22 -7.02 0.02 7.03
C ASN A 22 -8.07 1.13 7.17
N ASN A 23 -8.69 1.28 8.35
CA ASN A 23 -9.64 2.36 8.61
C ASN A 23 -8.95 3.74 8.57
N VAL A 24 -7.75 3.85 9.14
CA VAL A 24 -6.96 5.09 9.09
C VAL A 24 -6.59 5.44 7.64
N ARG A 25 -6.14 4.45 6.85
CA ARG A 25 -5.85 4.62 5.41
C ARG A 25 -7.07 5.09 4.63
N ALA A 26 -8.22 4.44 4.83
CA ALA A 26 -9.47 4.82 4.17
C ALA A 26 -9.91 6.26 4.53
N TRP A 27 -9.72 6.65 5.79
CA TRP A 27 -9.98 8.03 6.23
C TRP A 27 -9.01 9.03 5.58
N ALA A 28 -7.71 8.71 5.52
CA ALA A 28 -6.70 9.60 4.96
C ALA A 28 -6.80 9.73 3.44
N ALA A 29 -7.21 8.67 2.72
CA ALA A 29 -7.30 8.66 1.26
C ALA A 29 -8.22 9.74 0.66
N ALA A 30 -9.26 10.16 1.40
CA ALA A 30 -10.17 11.23 0.98
C ALA A 30 -9.62 12.65 1.25
N ARG A 31 -8.40 12.79 1.79
CA ARG A 31 -7.82 14.03 2.31
C ARG A 31 -6.35 14.17 1.86
N PRO A 32 -6.08 14.76 0.68
CA PRO A 32 -4.71 14.91 0.16
C PRO A 32 -3.74 15.61 1.14
N GLU A 33 -4.25 16.52 1.96
CA GLU A 33 -3.51 17.21 3.02
C GLU A 33 -3.08 16.28 4.17
N ARG A 34 -3.60 15.05 4.22
CA ARG A 34 -3.27 13.98 5.17
C ARG A 34 -2.47 12.85 4.53
N SER A 35 -1.72 13.14 3.47
CA SER A 35 -0.81 12.17 2.83
C SER A 35 0.26 11.64 3.79
N ASP A 36 0.63 12.40 4.82
CA ASP A 36 1.52 11.98 5.90
C ASP A 36 0.90 10.83 6.74
N VAL A 37 -0.37 10.98 7.13
CA VAL A 37 -1.11 9.96 7.88
C VAL A 37 -1.34 8.73 7.02
N ALA A 38 -1.66 8.91 5.73
CA ALA A 38 -1.79 7.80 4.79
C ALA A 38 -0.48 7.01 4.69
N LEU A 39 0.65 7.71 4.51
CA LEU A 39 1.97 7.08 4.38
C LEU A 39 2.34 6.28 5.64
N TRP A 40 2.21 6.88 6.82
CA TRP A 40 2.53 6.19 8.07
C TRP A 40 1.66 4.95 8.29
N ALA A 41 0.36 5.03 7.98
CA ALA A 41 -0.53 3.89 8.14
C ALA A 41 -0.20 2.73 7.18
N VAL A 42 0.25 3.04 5.95
CA VAL A 42 0.76 2.05 4.99
C VAL A 42 2.06 1.44 5.49
N GLU A 43 3.00 2.26 5.94
CA GLU A 43 4.31 1.79 6.42
C GLU A 43 4.18 0.88 7.64
N LEU A 44 3.31 1.23 8.60
CA LEU A 44 3.00 0.33 9.70
C LEU A 44 2.33 -0.97 9.26
N SER A 45 1.45 -0.91 8.25
CA SER A 45 0.80 -2.12 7.72
C SER A 45 1.81 -3.06 7.07
N LEU A 46 2.84 -2.52 6.40
CA LEU A 46 3.93 -3.28 5.78
C LEU A 46 4.87 -3.95 6.80
N LEU A 47 4.88 -3.49 8.06
CA LEU A 47 5.64 -4.14 9.14
C LEU A 47 4.94 -5.38 9.70
N LEU A 48 3.66 -5.61 9.38
CA LEU A 48 2.95 -6.80 9.83
C LEU A 48 3.45 -8.04 9.07
N PRO A 49 3.56 -9.22 9.72
CA PRO A 49 4.07 -10.44 9.08
C PRO A 49 3.28 -10.87 7.84
N SER A 50 1.96 -10.67 7.87
CA SER A 50 1.07 -10.90 6.73
C SER A 50 0.42 -9.57 6.35
N HIS A 51 0.65 -9.13 5.11
CA HIS A 51 0.11 -7.89 4.60
C HIS A 51 -0.15 -7.98 3.08
N PRO A 52 -1.13 -7.23 2.55
CA PRO A 52 -1.38 -7.22 1.11
C PRO A 52 -0.20 -6.64 0.32
N ALA A 53 0.27 -7.34 -0.72
CA ALA A 53 1.34 -6.86 -1.60
C ALA A 53 1.04 -5.48 -2.22
N ARG A 54 -0.25 -5.18 -2.48
CA ARG A 54 -0.73 -3.89 -3.00
C ARG A 54 -0.36 -2.69 -2.12
N LEU A 55 -0.05 -2.89 -0.85
CA LEU A 55 0.42 -1.81 0.02
C LEU A 55 1.75 -1.20 -0.44
N ARG A 56 2.61 -1.98 -1.12
CA ARG A 56 3.88 -1.47 -1.67
C ARG A 56 3.63 -0.45 -2.77
N TYR A 57 2.70 -0.76 -3.68
CA TYR A 57 2.24 0.18 -4.69
C TYR A 57 1.66 1.46 -4.09
N GLU A 58 0.82 1.33 -3.06
CA GLU A 58 0.24 2.49 -2.39
C GLU A 58 1.28 3.36 -1.71
N ARG A 59 2.28 2.75 -1.05
CA ARG A 59 3.42 3.47 -0.48
C ARG A 59 4.16 4.25 -1.56
N ALA A 60 4.43 3.60 -2.70
CA ALA A 60 5.12 4.22 -3.82
C ALA A 60 4.37 5.46 -4.35
N GLN A 61 3.06 5.34 -4.55
CA GLN A 61 2.19 6.44 -4.97
C GLN A 61 2.18 7.61 -3.96
N LEU A 62 2.15 7.30 -2.65
CA LEU A 62 2.21 8.32 -1.59
C LEU A 62 3.56 9.04 -1.54
N LEU A 63 4.68 8.34 -1.77
CA LEU A 63 6.01 8.94 -1.88
C LEU A 63 6.06 9.91 -3.07
N VAL A 64 5.60 9.48 -4.26
CA VAL A 64 5.53 10.36 -5.45
C VAL A 64 4.65 11.59 -5.17
N GLN A 65 3.47 11.40 -4.58
CA GLN A 65 2.56 12.49 -4.23
C GLN A 65 3.22 13.54 -3.31
N ARG A 66 4.12 13.10 -2.42
CA ARG A 66 4.83 13.95 -1.47
C ARG A 66 6.13 14.55 -2.02
N GLY A 67 6.46 14.29 -3.28
CA GLY A 67 7.67 14.79 -3.92
C GLY A 67 8.90 13.91 -3.71
N GLU A 68 8.77 12.75 -3.07
CA GLU A 68 9.84 11.77 -2.89
C GLU A 68 9.98 10.89 -4.14
N PHE A 69 10.22 11.52 -5.30
CA PHE A 69 10.09 10.90 -6.62
C PHE A 69 11.00 9.70 -6.84
N LEU A 70 12.28 9.78 -6.44
CA LEU A 70 13.22 8.65 -6.58
C LEU A 70 12.83 7.48 -5.69
N GLY A 71 12.40 7.75 -4.46
CA GLY A 71 11.93 6.72 -3.54
C GLY A 71 10.67 6.04 -4.07
N GLY A 72 9.69 6.84 -4.50
CA GLY A 72 8.46 6.34 -5.12
C GLY A 72 8.72 5.51 -6.38
N ALA A 73 9.62 5.95 -7.26
CA ALA A 73 9.99 5.17 -8.44
C ALA A 73 10.63 3.81 -8.10
N SER A 74 11.54 3.79 -7.13
CA SER A 74 12.16 2.53 -6.68
C SER A 74 11.15 1.54 -6.10
N GLU A 75 10.14 2.03 -5.37
CA GLU A 75 9.09 1.19 -4.81
C GLU A 75 8.11 0.69 -5.89
N LEU A 76 7.83 1.50 -6.92
CA LEU A 76 7.06 1.08 -8.09
C LEU A 76 7.80 -0.03 -8.86
N GLU A 77 9.11 0.12 -9.08
CA GLU A 77 9.96 -0.92 -9.70
C GLU A 77 9.89 -2.24 -8.92
N ALA A 78 10.10 -2.19 -7.59
CA ALA A 78 10.01 -3.36 -6.74
C ALA A 78 8.60 -4.00 -6.73
N TYR A 79 7.55 -3.19 -6.80
CA TYR A 79 6.18 -3.72 -6.92
C TYR A 79 5.93 -4.37 -8.28
N ALA A 80 6.48 -3.82 -9.37
CA ALA A 80 6.36 -4.39 -10.70
C ALA A 80 6.96 -5.81 -10.77
N GLU A 81 8.11 -6.05 -10.14
CA GLU A 81 8.73 -7.39 -10.05
C GLU A 81 7.80 -8.42 -9.38
N VAL A 82 7.03 -8.02 -8.36
CA VAL A 82 6.07 -8.91 -7.69
C VAL A 82 4.86 -9.19 -8.57
N VAL A 83 4.38 -8.18 -9.31
CA VAL A 83 3.18 -8.30 -10.16
C VAL A 83 3.47 -9.07 -11.44
N GLU A 84 4.68 -8.97 -11.98
CA GLU A 84 5.12 -9.65 -13.22
C GLU A 84 4.87 -11.16 -13.16
N ALA A 85 5.06 -11.78 -11.98
CA ALA A 85 4.79 -13.21 -11.80
C ALA A 85 3.32 -13.62 -12.07
N VAL A 86 2.38 -12.67 -12.14
CA VAL A 86 0.94 -12.89 -12.31
C VAL A 86 0.37 -12.17 -13.54
N ASP A 87 0.84 -10.95 -13.83
CA ASP A 87 0.37 -10.10 -14.93
C ASP A 87 1.51 -9.20 -15.46
N ASP A 88 2.22 -9.68 -16.49
CA ASP A 88 3.29 -8.95 -17.17
C ASP A 88 2.84 -7.56 -17.67
N ALA A 89 1.62 -7.47 -18.20
CA ALA A 89 1.11 -6.21 -18.75
C ALA A 89 0.83 -5.18 -17.63
N ALA A 90 0.44 -5.63 -16.44
CA ALA A 90 0.36 -4.77 -15.27
C ALA A 90 1.74 -4.33 -14.77
N ALA A 91 2.73 -5.21 -14.77
CA ALA A 91 4.10 -4.86 -14.39
C ALA A 91 4.69 -3.78 -15.30
N GLU A 92 4.50 -3.87 -16.62
CA GLU A 92 4.95 -2.85 -17.57
C GLU A 92 4.28 -1.49 -17.34
N ARG A 93 2.99 -1.46 -17.00
CA ARG A 93 2.32 -0.19 -16.64
C ARG A 93 2.96 0.45 -15.41
N VAL A 94 3.23 -0.35 -14.38
CA VAL A 94 3.87 0.13 -13.14
C VAL A 94 5.30 0.63 -13.40
N ARG A 95 6.07 -0.03 -14.28
CA ARG A 95 7.40 0.44 -14.72
C ARG A 95 7.31 1.80 -15.42
N GLY A 96 6.27 1.99 -16.25
CA GLY A 96 5.97 3.29 -16.87
C GLY A 96 5.70 4.40 -15.85
N GLU A 97 4.97 4.09 -14.77
CA GLU A 97 4.75 5.03 -13.66
C GLU A 97 6.06 5.37 -12.93
N ALA A 98 6.94 4.38 -12.71
CA ALA A 98 8.25 4.60 -12.10
C ALA A 98 9.12 5.54 -12.94
N PHE A 99 9.14 5.33 -14.26
CA PHE A 99 9.82 6.23 -15.19
C PHE A 99 9.25 7.64 -15.14
N ALA A 100 7.92 7.78 -15.14
CA ALA A 100 7.25 9.08 -15.04
C ALA A 100 7.61 9.81 -13.73
N ALA A 101 7.65 9.10 -12.60
CA ALA A 101 8.09 9.65 -11.32
C ALA A 101 9.53 10.18 -11.39
N ARG A 102 10.49 9.40 -11.94
CA ARG A 102 11.89 9.85 -12.12
C ARG A 102 11.98 11.10 -12.99
N ALA A 103 11.14 11.20 -14.02
CA ALA A 103 11.13 12.33 -14.93
C ALA A 103 10.67 13.64 -14.26
N MET A 104 9.98 13.61 -13.11
CA MET A 104 9.54 14.81 -12.39
C MET A 104 10.68 15.62 -11.75
N LEU A 105 11.90 15.08 -11.71
CA LEU A 105 13.09 15.78 -11.21
C LEU A 105 13.86 16.56 -12.28
N ASN A 106 13.49 16.39 -13.56
CA ASN A 106 14.10 17.07 -14.69
C ASN A 106 13.24 18.26 -15.14
#